data_AF-Q061N6-F1
#
_entry.id   AF-Q061N6-F1
#
_cell.length_a   1.000
_cell.length_b   1.000
_cell.length_c   1.000
_cell.angle_alpha   90.00
_cell.angle_beta   90.00
_cell.angle_gamma   90.00
#
_symmetry.space_group_name_H-M   'P 1'
#
loop_
_entity.id
_entity.type
_entity.pdbx_description
1 polymer ?
#
loop_
_entity_poly.entity_id
_entity_poly.type
_entity_poly.pdbx_seq_one_letter_code
_entity_poly.pdbx_strand_id
1 'polypeptide(L)'
;MVYLYAGLGAMMLSGIMAIFEMGLAVTGQSLLRPPEDVYSADIVAKNLDKSFIQNLYDGEWEKDFKNATPPVAISCTNLLEPEGYSWKLLETGFFKGSCAANNANHRILVELSSGVFAYRVYSCFVESDNGKCSFEQEV
;
A
#
# COMPACT_ATOMS: atom_id res chain seq x y z
N MET A 1 38.63 -3.17 42.98
CA MET A 1 38.46 -1.81 42.44
C MET A 1 38.14 -1.79 40.94
N VAL A 2 38.88 -2.51 40.08
CA VAL A 2 38.68 -2.49 38.60
C VAL A 2 37.26 -2.90 38.15
N TYR A 3 36.67 -3.92 38.77
CA TYR A 3 35.33 -4.40 38.41
C TYR A 3 34.21 -3.37 38.62
N LEU A 4 34.36 -2.46 39.60
CA LEU A 4 33.38 -1.38 39.81
C LEU A 4 33.40 -0.37 38.67
N TYR A 5 34.58 0.01 38.19
CA TYR A 5 34.73 0.91 37.05
C TYR A 5 34.21 0.28 35.75
N ALA A 6 34.46 -1.03 35.56
CA ALA A 6 33.92 -1.76 34.41
C ALA A 6 32.38 -1.82 34.43
N GLY A 7 31.78 -2.08 35.60
CA GLY A 7 30.32 -2.09 35.76
C GLY A 7 29.68 -0.72 35.52
N LEU A 8 30.30 0.35 36.03
CA LEU A 8 29.82 1.72 35.83
C LEU A 8 29.92 2.16 34.36
N GLY A 9 30.98 1.75 33.65
CA GLY A 9 31.11 1.96 32.21
C GLY A 9 30.03 1.24 31.39
N ALA A 10 29.75 -0.03 31.72
CA ALA A 10 28.70 -0.80 31.04
C ALA A 10 27.31 -0.19 31.23
N MET A 11 26.98 0.25 32.45
CA MET A 11 25.70 0.91 32.76
C MET A 11 25.53 2.22 31.99
N MET A 12 26.61 3.00 31.84
CA MET A 12 26.58 4.24 31.07
C MET A 12 26.35 4.00 29.58
N LEU A 13 27.00 2.98 28.99
CA LEU A 13 26.79 2.62 27.59
C LEU A 13 25.36 2.12 27.34
N SER A 14 24.80 1.29 28.24
CA SER A 14 23.42 0.84 28.10
C SER A 14 22.42 1.99 28.22
N GLY A 15 22.68 2.97 29.09
CA GLY A 15 21.81 4.13 29.26
C GLY A 15 21.78 5.01 28.00
N ILE A 16 22.93 5.23 27.37
CA ILE A 16 23.02 5.99 26.13
C ILE A 16 22.28 5.29 25.00
N MET A 17 22.43 3.97 24.85
CA MET A 17 21.72 3.19 23.84
C MET A 17 20.20 3.26 24.03
N ALA A 18 19.71 3.16 25.26
CA ALA A 18 18.28 3.28 25.56
C ALA A 18 17.71 4.66 25.18
N ILE A 19 18.46 5.75 25.44
CA ILE A 19 18.03 7.11 25.05
C ILE A 19 18.00 7.25 23.53
N PHE A 20 18.96 6.68 22.81
CA PHE A 20 18.96 6.70 21.35
C PHE A 20 17.78 5.93 20.76
N GLU A 21 17.47 4.73 21.26
CA GLU A 21 16.32 3.96 20.78
C GLU A 21 15.00 4.69 21.04
N MET A 22 14.82 5.28 22.22
CA MET A 22 13.63 6.09 22.51
C MET A 22 13.56 7.36 21.67
N GLY A 23 14.70 8.04 21.45
CA GLY A 23 14.78 9.25 20.61
C GLY A 23 14.45 8.96 19.14
N LEU A 24 14.94 7.84 18.61
CA LEU A 24 14.67 7.35 17.26
C LEU A 24 13.20 6.92 17.09
N ALA A 25 12.62 6.28 18.11
CA ALA A 25 11.21 5.92 18.10
C ALA A 25 10.30 7.16 18.03
N VAL A 26 10.68 8.27 18.67
CA VAL A 26 9.92 9.54 18.62
C VAL A 26 10.01 10.21 17.25
N THR A 27 11.15 10.14 16.57
CA THR A 27 11.33 10.76 15.24
C THR A 27 10.89 9.87 14.08
N GLY A 28 10.54 8.61 14.36
CA GLY A 28 10.24 7.61 13.32
C GLY A 28 11.45 7.29 12.42
N GLN A 29 12.66 7.69 12.83
CA GLN A 29 13.89 7.41 12.09
C GLN A 29 14.49 6.12 12.63
N SER A 30 14.86 5.21 11.74
CA SER A 30 15.63 4.02 12.09
C SER A 30 17.10 4.26 11.79
N LEU A 31 18.00 3.89 12.73
CA LEU A 31 19.46 3.86 12.47
C LEU A 31 19.83 2.85 11.38
N LEU A 32 19.00 1.81 11.22
CA LEU A 32 19.12 0.88 10.12
C LEU A 32 18.34 1.43 8.94
N ARG A 33 19.03 1.55 7.79
CA ARG A 33 18.38 1.89 6.51
C ARG A 33 17.21 0.92 6.33
N PRO A 34 15.96 1.40 6.22
CA PRO A 34 14.84 0.52 5.92
C PRO A 34 15.16 -0.24 4.63
N PRO A 35 14.73 -1.50 4.50
CA PRO A 35 14.90 -2.22 3.26
C PRO A 35 14.33 -1.36 2.12
N GLU A 36 15.07 -1.32 1.01
CA GLU A 36 14.66 -0.54 -0.15
C GLU A 36 13.35 -1.13 -0.68
N ASP A 37 12.26 -0.38 -0.51
CA ASP A 37 10.96 -0.77 -1.02
C ASP A 37 11.02 -0.75 -2.55
N VAL A 38 10.74 -1.89 -3.17
CA VAL A 38 10.77 -2.07 -4.63
C VAL A 38 9.83 -1.07 -5.32
N TYR A 39 8.67 -0.80 -4.71
CA TYR A 39 7.74 0.22 -5.20
C TYR A 39 8.36 1.62 -5.14
N SER A 40 9.19 1.91 -4.13
CA SER A 40 9.86 3.19 -4.00
C SER A 40 10.94 3.41 -5.08
N ALA A 41 11.54 2.34 -5.58
CA ALA A 41 12.54 2.38 -6.65
C ALA A 41 11.91 2.48 -8.06
N ASP A 42 10.70 1.96 -8.25
CA ASP A 42 10.03 1.97 -9.56
C ASP A 42 9.29 3.29 -9.85
N ILE A 43 9.94 4.14 -10.66
CA ILE A 43 9.39 5.43 -11.10
C ILE A 43 8.16 5.25 -12.00
N VAL A 44 8.10 4.17 -12.78
CA VAL A 44 7.02 3.94 -13.74
C VAL A 44 5.73 3.60 -12.98
N ALA A 45 5.80 2.68 -12.02
CA ALA A 45 4.68 2.32 -11.15
C ALA A 45 4.13 3.55 -10.40
N LYS A 46 5.01 4.38 -9.83
CA LYS A 46 4.62 5.61 -9.13
C LYS A 46 3.91 6.62 -10.01
N ASN A 47 4.42 6.86 -11.21
CA ASN A 47 3.82 7.82 -12.12
C ASN A 47 2.46 7.33 -12.60
N LEU A 48 2.32 6.03 -12.84
CA LEU A 48 1.05 5.40 -13.20
C LEU A 48 0.03 5.54 -12.07
N ASP A 49 0.40 5.24 -10.84
CA ASP A 49 -0.48 5.42 -9.68
C ASP A 49 -0.88 6.88 -9.48
N LYS A 50 0.07 7.80 -9.62
CA LYS A 50 -0.23 9.23 -9.51
C LYS A 50 -1.22 9.68 -10.58
N SER A 51 -1.00 9.30 -11.84
CA SER A 51 -1.90 9.62 -12.94
C SER A 51 -3.27 8.95 -12.76
N PHE A 52 -3.30 7.71 -12.26
CA PHE A 52 -4.54 6.99 -11.99
C PHE A 52 -5.36 7.67 -10.88
N ILE A 53 -4.72 8.04 -9.76
CA ILE A 53 -5.37 8.75 -8.66
C ILE A 53 -5.82 10.15 -9.08
N GLN A 54 -5.04 10.85 -9.92
CA GLN A 54 -5.45 12.14 -10.48
C GLN A 54 -6.66 12.01 -11.39
N ASN A 55 -6.67 11.03 -12.30
CA ASN A 55 -7.80 10.75 -13.18
C ASN A 55 -9.04 10.31 -12.41
N LEU A 56 -8.86 9.59 -11.31
CA LEU A 56 -9.92 9.37 -10.35
C LEU A 56 -10.36 10.74 -9.80
N TYR A 57 -9.52 11.49 -9.12
CA TYR A 57 -9.96 12.77 -8.53
C TYR A 57 -10.69 13.72 -9.51
N ASP A 58 -10.24 13.81 -10.77
CA ASP A 58 -10.80 14.71 -11.79
C ASP A 58 -12.02 14.14 -12.54
N GLY A 59 -12.25 12.83 -12.48
CA GLY A 59 -13.26 12.14 -13.28
C GLY A 59 -14.70 12.21 -12.72
N GLU A 60 -15.69 12.21 -13.61
CA GLU A 60 -17.12 12.20 -13.26
C GLU A 60 -17.65 10.86 -12.70
N TRP A 61 -16.80 9.86 -12.48
CA TRP A 61 -17.19 8.51 -12.00
C TRP A 61 -17.83 8.55 -10.61
N GLU A 62 -17.66 9.61 -9.83
CA GLU A 62 -18.39 9.78 -8.57
C GLU A 62 -19.92 9.76 -8.78
N LYS A 63 -20.42 10.21 -9.94
CA LYS A 63 -21.86 10.21 -10.26
C LYS A 63 -22.40 8.79 -10.47
N ASP A 64 -21.62 7.93 -11.12
CA ASP A 64 -21.99 6.53 -11.34
C ASP A 64 -21.89 5.72 -10.04
N PHE A 65 -20.92 6.04 -9.19
CA PHE A 65 -20.70 5.40 -7.89
C PHE A 65 -21.75 5.80 -6.84
N LYS A 66 -22.20 7.06 -6.80
CA LYS A 66 -23.24 7.53 -5.86
C LYS A 66 -24.62 6.94 -6.13
N ASN A 67 -24.89 6.55 -7.39
CA ASN A 67 -26.15 5.92 -7.79
C ASN A 67 -26.10 4.39 -7.75
N ALA A 68 -24.90 3.80 -7.65
CA ALA A 68 -24.74 2.37 -7.47
C ALA A 68 -25.13 1.99 -6.03
N THR A 69 -26.23 1.27 -5.87
CA THR A 69 -26.59 0.66 -4.59
C THR A 69 -25.66 -0.53 -4.33
N PRO A 70 -25.01 -0.66 -3.17
CA PRO A 70 -24.36 -1.92 -2.81
C PRO A 70 -25.43 -3.03 -2.77
N PRO A 71 -25.23 -4.20 -3.40
CA PRO A 71 -23.96 -4.81 -3.81
C PRO A 71 -23.81 -4.86 -5.35
N VAL A 72 -24.07 -3.77 -6.07
CA VAL A 72 -23.88 -3.74 -7.51
C VAL A 72 -22.38 -3.77 -7.80
N ALA A 73 -21.93 -4.86 -8.44
CA ALA A 73 -20.58 -5.02 -8.94
C ALA A 73 -20.23 -3.80 -9.81
N ILE A 74 -19.10 -3.15 -9.51
CA ILE A 74 -18.56 -2.13 -10.42
C ILE A 74 -18.36 -2.80 -11.77
N SER A 75 -18.93 -2.24 -12.83
CA SER A 75 -18.54 -2.65 -14.18
C SER A 75 -17.12 -2.14 -14.40
N CYS A 76 -16.13 -3.01 -14.24
CA CYS A 76 -14.72 -2.64 -14.38
C CYS A 76 -14.37 -2.10 -15.78
N THR A 77 -15.30 -2.21 -16.73
CA THR A 77 -15.24 -1.63 -18.08
C THR A 77 -15.28 -0.09 -18.10
N ASN A 78 -15.80 0.54 -17.06
CA ASN A 78 -15.90 2.01 -17.00
C ASN A 78 -14.67 2.65 -16.36
N LEU A 79 -13.75 1.85 -15.82
CA LEU A 79 -12.46 2.34 -15.36
C LEU A 79 -11.62 2.62 -16.61
N LEU A 80 -11.07 3.83 -16.68
CA LEU A 80 -10.06 4.17 -17.67
C LEU A 80 -8.99 3.06 -17.64
N GLU A 81 -8.71 2.47 -18.80
CA GLU A 81 -7.63 1.51 -18.98
C GLU A 81 -6.34 2.31 -19.23
N PRO A 82 -5.50 2.56 -18.21
CA PRO A 82 -4.15 3.04 -18.48
C PRO A 82 -3.45 2.04 -19.38
N GLU A 83 -2.60 2.52 -20.29
CA GLU A 83 -1.92 1.68 -21.27
C GLU A 83 -1.22 0.49 -20.59
N GLY A 84 -1.58 -0.73 -21.01
CA GLY A 84 -1.01 -1.98 -20.49
C GLY A 84 -1.71 -2.59 -19.27
N TYR A 85 -2.79 -1.99 -18.76
CA TYR A 85 -3.60 -2.58 -17.70
C TYR A 85 -4.86 -3.26 -18.27
N SER A 86 -5.13 -4.47 -17.79
CA SER A 86 -6.41 -5.15 -18.05
C SER A 86 -7.20 -5.26 -16.75
N TRP A 87 -8.35 -4.59 -16.70
CA TRP A 87 -9.25 -4.67 -15.55
C TRP A 87 -10.01 -6.00 -15.55
N LYS A 88 -10.06 -6.64 -14.38
CA LYS A 88 -10.82 -7.88 -14.14
C LYS A 88 -11.60 -7.73 -12.84
N LEU A 89 -12.86 -8.16 -12.87
CA LEU A 89 -13.68 -8.26 -11.67
C LEU A 89 -13.20 -9.43 -10.82
N LEU A 90 -13.06 -9.20 -9.51
CA LEU A 90 -12.76 -10.27 -8.56
C LEU A 90 -14.04 -10.97 -8.12
N GLU A 91 -14.17 -12.25 -8.46
CA GLU A 91 -15.35 -13.06 -8.14
C GLU A 91 -15.29 -13.73 -6.76
N THR A 92 -14.08 -13.84 -6.20
CA THR A 92 -13.75 -14.56 -4.97
C THR A 92 -12.77 -13.75 -4.13
N GLY A 93 -12.67 -14.04 -2.83
CA GLY A 93 -11.74 -13.35 -1.94
C GLY A 93 -12.40 -12.30 -1.07
N PHE A 94 -11.59 -11.72 -0.18
CA PHE A 94 -11.94 -10.56 0.64
C PHE A 94 -12.40 -9.37 -0.22
N PHE A 95 -11.78 -9.18 -1.39
CA PHE A 95 -12.10 -8.11 -2.34
C PHE A 95 -13.15 -8.51 -3.38
N LYS A 96 -14.03 -9.48 -3.09
CA LYS A 96 -15.10 -9.89 -4.03
C LYS A 96 -15.95 -8.69 -4.45
N GLY A 97 -16.16 -8.53 -5.76
CA GLY A 97 -16.90 -7.40 -6.34
C GLY A 97 -16.03 -6.17 -6.62
N SER A 98 -14.74 -6.21 -6.28
CA SER A 98 -13.76 -5.16 -6.60
C SER A 98 -13.16 -5.37 -7.99
N CYS A 99 -12.60 -4.30 -8.55
CA CYS A 99 -11.89 -4.34 -9.81
C CYS A 99 -10.38 -4.39 -9.57
N ALA A 100 -9.71 -5.37 -10.19
CA ALA A 100 -8.28 -5.52 -10.16
C ALA A 100 -7.69 -5.26 -11.55
N ALA A 101 -6.59 -4.51 -11.63
CA ALA A 101 -5.81 -4.36 -12.84
C ALA A 101 -4.36 -4.73 -12.59
N ASN A 102 -3.79 -5.52 -13.49
CA ASN A 102 -2.39 -5.91 -13.45
C ASN A 102 -1.67 -5.34 -14.67
N ASN A 103 -0.45 -4.87 -14.45
CA ASN A 103 0.52 -4.55 -15.50
C ASN A 103 1.89 -5.05 -15.05
N ALA A 104 2.39 -6.10 -15.70
CA ALA A 104 3.62 -6.78 -15.35
C ALA A 104 3.67 -7.13 -13.85
N ASN A 105 4.49 -6.39 -13.08
CA ASN A 105 4.71 -6.61 -11.65
C ASN A 105 3.94 -5.62 -10.77
N HIS A 106 3.03 -4.84 -11.33
CA HIS A 106 2.26 -3.85 -10.60
C HIS A 106 0.78 -4.19 -10.65
N ARG A 107 0.11 -4.12 -9.49
CA ARG A 107 -1.30 -4.45 -9.33
C ARG A 107 -2.04 -3.35 -8.59
N ILE A 108 -3.16 -2.93 -9.16
CA ILE A 108 -4.06 -1.92 -8.61
C ILE A 108 -5.42 -2.57 -8.37
N LEU A 109 -6.04 -2.26 -7.24
CA LEU A 109 -7.34 -2.75 -6.82
C LEU A 109 -8.22 -1.56 -6.43
N VAL A 110 -9.47 -1.57 -6.89
CA VAL A 110 -10.47 -0.56 -6.57
C VAL A 110 -11.67 -1.26 -5.96
N GLU A 111 -11.93 -0.94 -4.70
CA GLU A 111 -13.05 -1.45 -3.91
C GLU A 111 -14.09 -0.34 -3.70
N LEU A 112 -15.37 -0.68 -3.83
CA LEU A 112 -16.47 0.20 -3.41
C LEU A 112 -16.52 0.28 -1.89
N SER A 113 -16.56 1.49 -1.35
CA SER A 113 -16.67 1.71 0.09
C SER A 113 -17.95 2.46 0.40
N SER A 114 -18.70 1.98 1.40
CA SER A 114 -19.88 2.66 1.94
C SER A 114 -19.53 3.75 2.97
N GLY A 115 -18.26 4.09 3.10
CA GLY A 115 -17.76 5.12 4.02
C GLY A 115 -17.87 6.54 3.47
N VAL A 116 -17.12 7.47 4.08
CA VAL A 116 -17.02 8.87 3.62
C VAL A 116 -16.50 8.95 2.19
N PHE A 117 -15.66 8.00 1.80
CA PHE A 117 -15.16 7.84 0.43
C PHE A 117 -15.94 6.72 -0.27
N ALA A 118 -16.41 7.00 -1.48
CA ALA A 118 -17.17 6.07 -2.32
C ALA A 118 -16.35 4.84 -2.77
N TYR A 119 -15.03 4.92 -2.69
CA TYR A 119 -14.11 3.90 -3.17
C TYR A 119 -12.82 3.91 -2.34
N ARG A 120 -12.09 2.81 -2.39
CA ARG A 120 -10.75 2.63 -1.85
C ARG A 120 -9.87 2.10 -2.95
N VAL A 121 -8.67 2.65 -3.06
CA VAL A 121 -7.66 2.20 -4.01
C VAL A 121 -6.53 1.56 -3.22
N TYR A 122 -6.12 0.38 -3.66
CA TYR A 122 -4.96 -0.33 -3.15
C TYR A 122 -4.02 -0.56 -4.32
N SER A 123 -2.72 -0.34 -4.13
CA SER A 123 -1.70 -0.71 -5.11
C SER A 123 -0.60 -1.52 -4.46
N CYS A 124 0.02 -2.42 -5.22
CA CYS A 124 1.17 -3.18 -4.77
C CYS A 124 2.09 -3.55 -5.92
N PHE A 125 3.35 -3.81 -5.55
CA PHE A 125 4.26 -4.55 -6.39
C PHE A 125 4.08 -6.06 -6.13
N VAL A 126 3.84 -6.82 -7.18
CA VAL A 126 3.66 -8.26 -7.14
C VAL A 126 5.01 -8.93 -7.37
N GLU A 127 5.58 -9.46 -6.29
CA GLU A 127 6.83 -10.25 -6.34
C GLU A 127 6.59 -11.74 -6.63
N SER A 128 5.34 -12.21 -6.52
CA SER A 128 5.00 -13.64 -6.63
C SER A 128 4.32 -13.99 -7.96
N ASP A 129 4.61 -15.18 -8.48
CA ASP A 129 4.01 -15.72 -9.73
C ASP A 129 2.47 -15.79 -9.70
N ASN A 130 1.87 -15.71 -8.51
CA ASN A 130 0.43 -15.82 -8.32
C ASN A 130 -0.34 -14.56 -8.73
N GLY A 131 0.34 -13.45 -9.05
CA GLY A 131 -0.34 -12.25 -9.57
C GLY A 131 -1.19 -11.52 -8.53
N LYS A 132 -0.97 -11.75 -7.22
CA LYS A 132 -1.75 -11.20 -6.10
C LYS A 132 -0.86 -10.47 -5.10
N CYS A 133 -1.42 -9.42 -4.48
CA CYS A 133 -0.79 -8.70 -3.38
C CYS A 133 -0.82 -9.52 -2.08
N SER A 134 0.10 -9.25 -1.16
CA SER A 134 0.13 -9.90 0.17
C SER A 134 -1.15 -9.69 0.98
N PHE A 135 -1.79 -8.52 0.83
CA PHE A 135 -3.05 -8.20 1.50
C PHE A 135 -4.29 -8.84 0.86
N GLU A 136 -4.17 -9.47 -0.31
CA GLU A 136 -5.28 -10.23 -0.94
C GLU A 136 -5.33 -11.69 -0.47
N GLN A 137 -4.35 -12.13 0.33
CA GLN A 137 -4.31 -13.49 0.84
C GLN A 137 -5.42 -13.66 1.89
N GLU A 138 -6.32 -14.62 1.67
CA GLU A 138 -7.29 -15.03 2.67
C GLU A 138 -6.53 -15.62 3.86
N VAL A 139 -6.72 -15.05 5.05
CA VAL A 139 -6.25 -15.61 6.32
C VAL A 139 -7.12 -16.78 6.72
#